data_AF-A0AAV4E482-F1
#
_entry.id   AF-A0AAV4E482-F1
#
_cell.length_a   1.000
_cell.length_b   1.000
_cell.length_c   1.000
_cell.angle_alpha   90.00
_cell.angle_beta   90.00
_cell.angle_gamma   90.00
#
_symmetry.space_group_name_H-M   'P 1'
#
loop_
_entity.id
_entity.type
_entity.pdbx_description
1 polymer ?
#
loop_
_entity_poly.entity_id
_entity_poly.type
_entity_poly.pdbx_seq_one_letter_code
_entity_poly.pdbx_strand_id
1 'polypeptide(L)'
;MRKYADEDGIQVEEHFKEYALIVLRFNDQLTAWRNEMDGQNYRILAQNLDHDRSNIHDFCLMDIKLLDRLADINKQEPFGMSQKTNPDRPDFGQAIVKACCENTCKIFASFK
;
A
#
# COMPACT_ATOMS: atom_id res chain seq x y z
N MET A 1 -8.09 6.54 8.36
CA MET A 1 -6.70 6.53 8.87
C MET A 1 -6.66 7.40 10.11
N ARG A 2 -5.94 7.00 11.17
CA ARG A 2 -5.86 7.80 12.39
C ARG A 2 -5.18 9.14 12.08
N LYS A 3 -5.69 10.22 12.67
CA LYS A 3 -5.21 11.62 12.51
C LYS A 3 -3.83 11.81 13.14
N TYR A 4 -2.81 11.18 12.59
CA TYR A 4 -1.42 11.40 12.98
C TYR A 4 -0.65 12.23 11.93
N ALA A 5 -1.38 12.91 11.04
CA ALA A 5 -0.85 13.50 9.83
C ALA A 5 -0.95 15.04 9.80
N ASP A 6 -1.11 15.70 10.94
CA ASP A 6 -1.45 17.14 10.93
C ASP A 6 -0.31 18.09 11.32
N GLU A 7 0.84 17.63 11.82
CA GLU A 7 1.96 18.55 12.19
C GLU A 7 3.27 18.38 11.39
N ASP A 8 3.50 17.22 10.74
CA ASP A 8 4.61 16.96 9.79
C ASP A 8 4.11 16.20 8.52
N GLY A 9 2.82 16.33 8.22
CA GLY A 9 2.04 15.42 7.39
C GLY A 9 2.49 15.20 5.95
N ILE A 10 2.17 13.99 5.45
CA ILE A 10 2.08 13.55 4.06
C ILE A 10 3.36 12.89 3.48
N GLN A 11 3.71 11.69 3.98
CA GLN A 11 4.43 10.68 3.17
C GLN A 11 3.85 9.28 3.37
N VAL A 12 3.50 8.93 4.61
CA VAL A 12 2.91 7.61 4.94
C VAL A 12 1.63 7.30 4.16
N GLU A 13 0.73 8.28 4.07
CA GLU A 13 -0.50 8.12 3.32
C GLU A 13 -0.26 8.07 1.80
N GLU A 14 0.79 8.72 1.30
CA GLU A 14 1.15 8.69 -0.11
C GLU A 14 1.71 7.33 -0.53
N HIS A 15 2.68 6.78 0.22
CA HIS A 15 3.23 5.45 -0.08
C HIS A 15 2.15 4.37 -0.04
N PHE A 16 1.23 4.41 0.93
CA PHE A 16 0.13 3.44 1.02
C PHE A 16 -0.82 3.54 -0.18
N LYS A 17 -1.16 4.77 -0.60
CA LYS A 17 -2.01 5.00 -1.78
C LYS A 17 -1.32 4.54 -3.05
N GLU A 18 -0.05 4.89 -3.23
CA GLU A 18 0.73 4.55 -4.41
C GLU A 18 0.90 3.03 -4.53
N TYR A 19 1.30 2.37 -3.43
CA TYR A 19 1.37 0.91 -3.38
C TYR A 19 0.03 0.26 -3.71
N ALA A 20 -1.07 0.72 -3.10
CA ALA A 20 -2.39 0.15 -3.33
C ALA A 20 -2.84 0.32 -4.78
N LEU A 21 -2.58 1.48 -5.39
CA LEU A 21 -2.90 1.72 -6.80
C LEU A 21 -2.12 0.79 -7.74
N ILE A 22 -0.83 0.59 -7.49
CA ILE A 22 0.00 -0.33 -8.27
C ILE A 22 -0.54 -1.76 -8.12
N VAL A 23 -0.77 -2.24 -6.90
CA VAL A 23 -1.25 -3.60 -6.64
C VAL A 23 -2.63 -3.85 -7.28
N LEU A 24 -3.56 -2.92 -7.14
CA LEU A 24 -4.92 -3.08 -7.67
C LEU A 24 -4.96 -3.12 -9.20
N ARG A 25 -4.02 -2.45 -9.88
CA ARG A 25 -3.93 -2.40 -11.35
C ARG A 25 -2.92 -3.38 -11.94
N PHE A 26 -2.15 -4.08 -11.10
CA PHE A 26 -0.96 -4.80 -11.52
C PHE A 26 -1.26 -5.81 -12.64
N ASN A 27 -2.25 -6.68 -12.43
CA ASN A 27 -2.60 -7.73 -13.39
C ASN A 27 -3.25 -7.18 -14.67
N ASP A 28 -4.05 -6.12 -14.54
CA ASP A 28 -4.68 -5.46 -15.69
C ASP A 28 -3.61 -4.80 -16.57
N GLN A 29 -2.63 -4.14 -15.96
CA GLN A 29 -1.51 -3.51 -16.66
C GLN A 29 -0.64 -4.55 -17.38
N LEU A 30 -0.31 -5.66 -16.73
CA LEU A 30 0.43 -6.76 -17.36
C LEU A 30 -0.33 -7.36 -18.54
N THR A 31 -1.65 -7.50 -18.40
CA THR A 31 -2.51 -8.03 -19.47
C THR A 31 -2.57 -7.08 -20.66
N ALA A 32 -2.74 -5.78 -20.43
CA ALA A 32 -2.72 -4.78 -21.48
C ALA A 32 -1.40 -4.78 -22.25
N TRP A 33 -0.27 -4.70 -21.55
CA TRP A 33 1.06 -4.70 -22.19
C TRP A 33 1.35 -5.99 -22.96
N ARG A 34 0.91 -7.14 -22.47
CA ARG A 34 1.06 -8.41 -23.18
C ARG A 34 0.34 -8.40 -24.55
N ASN A 35 -0.76 -7.68 -24.67
CA ASN A 35 -1.54 -7.58 -25.91
C ASN A 35 -1.03 -6.47 -26.86
N GLU A 36 -0.41 -5.43 -26.31
CA GLU A 36 -0.04 -4.21 -27.05
C GLU A 36 1.43 -4.16 -27.48
N MET A 37 2.31 -4.91 -26.81
CA MET A 37 3.76 -4.76 -26.94
C MET A 37 4.44 -6.03 -27.44
N ASP A 38 5.62 -5.87 -28.04
CA ASP A 38 6.48 -7.01 -28.32
C ASP A 38 7.02 -7.66 -27.03
N GLY A 39 7.51 -8.89 -27.16
CA GLY A 39 7.94 -9.69 -26.02
C GLY A 39 9.13 -9.11 -25.24
N GLN A 40 9.97 -8.27 -25.84
CA GLN A 40 11.11 -7.66 -25.14
C GLN A 40 10.66 -6.44 -24.33
N ASN A 41 9.89 -5.55 -24.95
CA ASN A 41 9.33 -4.37 -24.30
C ASN A 41 8.40 -4.74 -23.15
N TYR A 42 7.53 -5.74 -23.35
CA TYR A 42 6.69 -6.31 -22.29
C TYR A 42 7.53 -6.76 -21.08
N ARG A 43 8.62 -7.52 -21.31
CA ARG A 43 9.45 -8.05 -20.22
C ARG A 43 10.11 -6.95 -19.41
N ILE A 44 10.65 -5.93 -20.07
CA ILE A 44 11.31 -4.79 -19.41
C ILE A 44 10.29 -4.03 -18.54
N LEU A 45 9.12 -3.71 -19.10
CA LEU A 45 8.10 -2.96 -18.38
C LEU A 45 7.48 -3.76 -17.23
N ALA A 46 7.24 -5.05 -17.41
CA ALA A 46 6.77 -5.93 -16.34
C ALA A 46 7.78 -6.03 -15.18
N GLN A 47 9.08 -6.11 -15.50
CA GLN A 47 10.14 -6.13 -14.49
C GLN A 47 10.24 -4.80 -13.74
N ASN A 48 10.18 -3.67 -14.46
CA ASN A 48 10.20 -2.35 -13.84
C ASN A 48 8.98 -2.14 -12.92
N LEU A 49 7.79 -2.53 -13.36
CA LEU A 49 6.58 -2.43 -12.54
C LEU A 49 6.66 -3.30 -11.28
N ASP A 50 7.19 -4.52 -11.38
CA ASP A 50 7.39 -5.40 -10.21
C ASP A 50 8.44 -4.85 -9.24
N HIS A 51 9.51 -4.24 -9.78
CA HIS A 51 10.53 -3.56 -9.01
C HIS A 51 9.97 -2.34 -8.27
N ASP A 52 9.24 -1.47 -8.97
CA ASP A 52 8.60 -0.29 -8.39
C ASP A 52 7.59 -0.69 -7.30
N ARG A 53 6.73 -1.69 -7.58
CA ARG A 53 5.81 -2.25 -6.58
C ARG A 53 6.56 -2.70 -5.32
N SER A 54 7.71 -3.37 -5.51
CA SER A 54 8.51 -3.89 -4.40
C SER A 54 9.18 -2.79 -3.60
N ASN A 55 9.73 -1.77 -4.26
CA ASN A 55 10.36 -0.61 -3.62
C ASN A 55 9.37 0.18 -2.77
N ILE A 56 8.18 0.48 -3.31
CA ILE A 56 7.15 1.21 -2.55
C ILE A 56 6.62 0.39 -1.39
N HIS A 57 6.54 -0.93 -1.55
CA HIS A 57 6.20 -1.80 -0.41
C HIS A 57 7.22 -1.65 0.73
N ASP A 58 8.52 -1.56 0.43
CA ASP A 58 9.54 -1.34 1.46
C ASP A 58 9.38 0.00 2.17
N PHE A 59 9.04 1.07 1.46
CA PHE A 59 8.69 2.35 2.09
C PHE A 59 7.47 2.23 3.00
N CYS A 60 6.42 1.53 2.55
CA CYS A 60 5.24 1.26 3.39
C CYS A 60 5.62 0.50 4.66
N LEU A 61 6.54 -0.47 4.61
CA LEU A 61 7.00 -1.19 5.79
C LEU A 61 7.76 -0.29 6.77
N MET A 62 8.52 0.70 6.28
CA MET A 62 9.16 1.70 7.14
C MET A 62 8.13 2.61 7.80
N ASP A 63 7.11 3.02 7.05
CA ASP A 63 6.01 3.84 7.54
C ASP A 63 5.19 3.12 8.62
N ILE A 64 4.89 1.83 8.42
CA ILE A 64 4.20 1.02 9.43
C ILE A 64 5.01 0.98 10.73
N LYS A 65 6.33 0.77 10.66
CA LYS A 65 7.20 0.82 11.84
C LYS A 65 7.20 2.18 12.52
N LEU A 66 7.04 3.27 11.77
CA LEU A 66 6.90 4.61 12.34
C LEU A 66 5.54 4.76 13.04
N LEU A 67 4.45 4.37 12.36
CA LEU A 67 3.10 4.40 12.91
C LEU A 67 2.96 3.56 14.19
N ASP A 68 3.55 2.37 14.22
CA ASP A 68 3.51 1.48 15.39
C ASP A 68 4.25 2.09 16.58
N ARG A 69 5.41 2.72 16.35
CA ARG A 69 6.15 3.45 17.39
C ARG A 69 5.34 4.62 17.93
N LEU A 70 4.69 5.38 17.04
CA LEU A 70 3.81 6.48 17.45
C LEU A 70 2.57 5.99 18.19
N ALA A 71 2.01 4.85 17.79
CA ALA A 71 0.91 4.22 18.49
C ALA A 71 1.33 3.84 19.90
N ASP A 72 2.48 3.18 20.09
CA ASP A 72 2.99 2.78 21.40
C ASP A 72 3.16 3.98 22.35
N ILE A 73 3.83 5.05 21.88
CA ILE A 73 3.99 6.31 22.63
C ILE A 73 2.63 6.88 23.09
N ASN A 74 1.63 6.82 22.21
CA ASN A 74 0.30 7.37 22.44
C ASN A 74 -0.69 6.39 23.08
N LYS A 75 -0.24 5.18 23.47
CA LYS A 75 -1.10 4.07 23.96
C LYS A 75 -2.23 3.71 22.98
N GLN A 76 -1.91 3.88 21.70
CA GLN A 76 -2.62 3.51 20.47
C GLN A 76 -2.63 2.00 20.22
N GLU A 77 -3.65 1.41 19.56
CA GLU A 77 -3.41 0.09 18.90
C GLU A 77 -2.43 0.27 17.73
N PRO A 78 -1.47 -0.64 17.49
CA PRO A 78 -0.60 -0.56 16.32
C PRO A 78 -1.40 -0.64 15.00
N PHE A 79 -0.72 -0.37 13.88
CA PHE A 79 -1.30 -0.58 12.56
C PHE A 79 -1.77 -2.03 12.45
N GLY A 80 -3.09 -2.18 12.34
CA GLY A 80 -3.79 -3.44 12.55
C GLY A 80 -3.43 -4.49 11.50
N MET A 81 -2.47 -5.34 11.82
CA MET A 81 -2.23 -6.58 11.09
C MET A 81 -3.24 -7.62 11.56
N SER A 82 -3.98 -8.21 10.61
CA SER A 82 -4.96 -9.24 10.92
C SER A 82 -4.27 -10.48 11.50
N GLN A 83 -4.46 -10.71 12.81
CA GLN A 83 -4.49 -11.99 13.52
C GLN A 83 -3.31 -12.99 13.37
N LYS A 84 -2.27 -12.70 12.59
CA LYS A 84 -1.11 -13.59 12.41
C LYS A 84 0.01 -13.19 13.35
N THR A 85 0.54 -14.16 14.11
CA THR A 85 1.59 -13.94 15.13
C THR A 85 2.94 -13.54 14.54
N ASN A 86 3.18 -13.81 13.25
CA ASN A 86 4.35 -13.39 12.50
C ASN A 86 3.93 -13.12 11.04
N PRO A 87 3.48 -11.90 10.73
CA PRO A 87 3.09 -11.56 9.37
C PRO A 87 4.30 -11.51 8.45
N ASP A 88 4.12 -12.05 7.24
CA ASP A 88 5.09 -11.97 6.16
C ASP A 88 4.83 -10.76 5.26
N ARG A 89 5.74 -10.54 4.30
CA ARG A 89 5.69 -9.41 3.39
C ARG A 89 4.34 -9.32 2.63
N PRO A 90 3.78 -10.40 2.06
CA PRO A 90 2.43 -10.39 1.49
C PRO A 90 1.31 -9.99 2.46
N ASP A 91 1.36 -10.44 3.72
CA ASP A 91 0.35 -10.08 4.72
C ASP A 91 0.27 -8.55 4.90
N PHE A 92 1.44 -7.87 4.93
CA PHE A 92 1.50 -6.40 5.01
C PHE A 92 0.91 -5.75 3.77
N GLY A 93 1.24 -6.27 2.58
CA GLY A 93 0.69 -5.77 1.32
C GLY A 93 -0.84 -5.80 1.30
N GLN A 94 -1.44 -6.91 1.77
CA GLN A 94 -2.90 -7.03 1.85
C GLN A 94 -3.51 -6.07 2.88
N ALA A 95 -2.87 -5.89 4.03
CA ALA A 95 -3.33 -4.97 5.06
C ALA A 95 -3.32 -3.51 4.57
N ILE A 96 -2.28 -3.10 3.83
CA ILE A 96 -2.18 -1.76 3.22
C ILE A 96 -3.31 -1.54 2.22
N VAL A 97 -3.50 -2.46 1.27
CA VAL A 97 -4.58 -2.37 0.26
C VAL A 97 -5.94 -2.29 0.93
N LYS A 98 -6.19 -3.14 1.93
CA LYS A 98 -7.44 -3.13 2.71
C LYS A 98 -7.66 -1.79 3.40
N ALA A 99 -6.65 -1.25 4.09
CA ALA A 99 -6.74 0.03 4.78
C ALA A 99 -7.06 1.19 3.81
N CYS A 100 -6.44 1.20 2.62
CA CYS A 100 -6.73 2.17 1.57
C CYS A 100 -8.18 2.05 1.07
N CYS A 101 -8.64 0.85 0.71
CA CYS A 101 -10.00 0.62 0.23
C CYS A 101 -11.08 0.96 1.27
N GLU A 102 -10.87 0.63 2.54
CA GLU A 102 -11.82 0.92 3.61
C GLU A 102 -11.96 2.43 3.87
N ASN A 103 -10.86 3.20 3.80
CA ASN A 103 -10.93 4.65 3.93
C ASN A 103 -11.73 5.28 2.79
N THR A 104 -11.50 4.83 1.56
CA THR A 104 -12.28 5.27 0.39
C THR A 104 -13.77 4.96 0.57
N CYS A 105 -14.12 3.75 1.01
CA CYS A 105 -15.51 3.37 1.26
C CYS A 105 -16.18 4.21 2.36
N LYS A 106 -15.47 4.52 3.45
CA LYS A 106 -15.97 5.37 4.53
C LYS A 106 -16.24 6.80 4.06
N ILE A 107 -15.36 7.35 3.23
CA ILE A 107 -15.55 8.67 2.61
C ILE A 107 -16.83 8.67 1.75
N PHE A 108 -17.00 7.68 0.86
CA PHE A 108 -18.22 7.59 0.04
C PHE A 108 -19.50 7.38 0.87
N ALA A 109 -19.43 6.62 1.98
CA ALA A 109 -20.55 6.43 2.88
C ALA A 109 -20.93 7.73 3.64
N SER A 110 -19.97 8.61 3.93
CA SER A 110 -20.21 9.90 4.59
C SER A 110 -20.81 10.98 3.69
N PHE A 111 -20.88 10.75 2.37
CA PHE A 111 -21.55 11.62 1.41
C PHE A 111 -23.02 11.24 1.14
N LYS A 112 -23.58 10.28 1.90
CA LYS A 112 -25.01 9.95 1.92
C LYS A 112 -25.70 10.60 3.10
#